data_AF-A0A744IZ90-F1
#
_entry.id   AF-A0A744IZ90-F1
#
_cell.length_a   1.000
_cell.length_b   1.000
_cell.length_c   1.000
_cell.angle_alpha   90.00
_cell.angle_beta   90.00
_cell.angle_gamma   90.00
#
_symmetry.space_group_name_H-M   'P 1'
#
loop_
_entity.id
_entity.type
_entity.pdbx_description
1 polymer ?
#
loop_
_entity_poly.entity_id
_entity_poly.type
_entity_poly.pdbx_seq_one_letter_code
_entity_poly.pdbx_strand_id
1 'polypeptide(L)' 'MNNNADVNDTWLVGFSTEISGVEVATHMLISVASLVMAESAAVYMGRTWWPSLKREDDRHRWEYPGGVVWFNSWLNYTR' A
#
# COMPACT_ATOMS: atom_id res chain seq x y z
N MET A 1 -28.78 14.76 15.97
CA MET A 1 -27.98 14.49 14.76
C MET A 1 -26.53 14.49 15.21
N ASN A 2 -25.87 13.33 15.23
CA ASN A 2 -24.47 13.24 15.62
C ASN A 2 -23.63 13.53 14.38
N ASN A 3 -22.96 14.68 14.34
CA ASN A 3 -22.14 15.11 13.21
C ASN A 3 -20.77 14.41 13.20
N ASN A 4 -20.74 13.09 13.42
CA ASN A 4 -19.60 12.30 12.98
C ASN A 4 -19.74 12.17 11.47
N ALA A 5 -19.33 13.22 10.74
CA ALA A 5 -18.85 13.03 9.39
C ALA A 5 -17.87 11.85 9.43
N ASP A 6 -17.95 10.91 8.49
CA ASP A 6 -16.98 9.81 8.33
C ASP A 6 -15.56 10.39 8.44
N VAL A 7 -14.97 10.33 9.65
CA VAL A 7 -13.62 10.82 9.87
C VAL A 7 -12.74 9.74 9.29
N ASN A 8 -12.14 10.03 8.14
CA ASN A 8 -11.11 9.18 7.57
C ASN A 8 -9.90 9.17 8.50
N ASP A 9 -9.48 7.97 8.89
CA ASP A 9 -8.17 7.77 9.47
C ASP A 9 -7.11 7.91 8.37
N THR A 10 -6.00 8.53 8.71
CA THR A 10 -4.81 8.56 7.86
C THR A 10 -3.85 7.47 8.28
N TRP A 11 -3.47 6.63 7.33
CA TRP A 11 -2.56 5.52 7.50
C TRP A 11 -1.27 5.79 6.73
N LEU A 12 -0.14 5.59 7.39
CA LEU A 12 1.17 5.52 6.75
C LEU A 12 1.41 4.09 6.30
N VAL A 13 1.48 3.86 5.00
CA VAL A 13 1.74 2.57 4.38
C VAL A 13 3.15 2.55 3.80
N GLY A 14 3.93 1.53 4.17
CA GLY A 14 5.26 1.27 3.67
C GLY A 14 5.29 0.14 2.65
N PHE A 15 5.99 0.38 1.55
CA PHE A 15 6.36 -0.61 0.55
C PHE A 15 7.88 -0.64 0.39
N SER A 16 8.43 -1.80 0.09
CA SER A 16 9.79 -1.92 -0.45
C SER A 16 9.70 -2.28 -1.93
N THR A 17 10.59 -1.68 -2.72
CA THR A 17 10.71 -1.96 -4.15
C THR A 17 12.14 -2.35 -4.48
N GLU A 18 12.32 -3.47 -5.17
CA GLU A 18 13.61 -3.87 -5.73
C GLU A 18 13.61 -3.66 -7.24
N ILE A 19 14.54 -2.85 -7.73
CA ILE A 19 14.75 -2.58 -9.16
C ILE A 19 16.23 -2.78 -9.45
N SER A 20 16.56 -3.69 -10.37
CA SER A 20 17.95 -3.96 -10.78
C SER A 20 18.91 -4.22 -9.61
N GLY A 21 18.45 -4.92 -8.56
CA GLY A 21 19.23 -5.24 -7.36
C GLY A 21 19.35 -4.11 -6.34
N VAL A 22 18.66 -2.99 -6.53
CA VAL A 22 18.60 -1.88 -5.57
C VAL A 22 17.24 -1.90 -4.88
N GLU A 23 17.26 -2.01 -3.55
CA GLU A 23 16.05 -1.89 -2.72
C GLU A 23 15.82 -0.44 -2.30
N VAL A 24 14.58 0.02 -2.43
CA VAL A 24 14.12 1.35 -2.05
C VAL A 24 12.86 1.22 -1.19
N ALA A 25 12.86 1.87 -0.03
CA ALA A 25 11.67 2.01 0.80
C ALA A 25 10.80 3.19 0.33
N THR A 26 9.52 2.95 0.09
CA THR A 26 8.53 3.95 -0.29
C THR A 26 7.44 4.01 0.76
N HIS A 27 7.13 5.21 1.25
CA HIS A 27 6.06 5.42 2.22
C HIS A 27 4.98 6.32 1.61
N MET A 28 3.73 5.96 1.82
CA MET A 28 2.57 6.69 1.29
C MET A 28 1.54 6.89 2.38
N LEU A 29 0.88 8.05 2.36
CA LEU A 29 -0.25 8.34 3.25
C LEU A 29 -1.55 8.03 2.50
N ILE A 30 -2.43 7.25 3.12
CA ILE A 30 -3.77 6.98 2.61
C ILE A 30 -4.79 7.40 3.67
N SER A 31 -5.80 8.18 3.27
CA SER A 31 -6.87 8.61 4.16
C SER A 31 -8.14 7.88 3.79
N VAL A 32 -8.62 7.01 4.68
CA VAL A 32 -9.74 6.10 4.43
C VAL A 32 -10.56 5.86 5.70
N ALA A 33 -11.83 5.50 5.55
CA ALA A 33 -12.77 5.38 6.66
C ALA A 33 -12.50 4.18 7.59
N SER A 34 -11.66 3.22 7.18
CA SER A 34 -11.38 2.04 8.00
C SER A 34 -10.08 1.36 7.60
N LEU A 35 -9.55 0.54 8.49
CA LEU A 35 -8.42 -0.33 8.22
C LEU A 35 -8.65 -1.24 6.99
N VAL A 36 -9.82 -1.88 6.89
CA VAL A 36 -10.10 -2.80 5.78
C VAL A 36 -9.98 -2.08 4.42
N MET A 37 -10.37 -0.80 4.37
CA MET A 37 -10.16 0.04 3.20
C MET A 37 -8.68 0.40 3.00
N ALA A 38 -7.93 0.62 4.08
CA ALA A 38 -6.49 0.90 4.02
C ALA A 38 -5.71 -0.30 3.44
N GLU A 39 -6.00 -1.51 3.92
CA GLU A 39 -5.44 -2.75 3.40
C GLU A 39 -5.82 -2.98 1.95
N SER A 40 -7.10 -2.78 1.60
CA SER A 40 -7.57 -2.91 0.22
C SER A 40 -6.89 -1.91 -0.73
N ALA A 41 -6.70 -0.67 -0.28
CA ALA A 41 -5.98 0.36 -1.02
C ALA A 41 -4.49 -0.02 -1.18
N ALA A 42 -3.83 -0.50 -0.12
CA ALA A 42 -2.45 -0.94 -0.19
C ALA A 42 -2.25 -2.09 -1.19
N VAL A 43 -3.16 -3.08 -1.19
CA VAL A 43 -3.15 -4.18 -2.17
C VAL A 43 -3.38 -3.66 -3.58
N TYR A 44 -4.32 -2.73 -3.77
CA TYR A 44 -4.57 -2.13 -5.08
C TYR A 44 -3.34 -1.38 -5.60
N MET A 45 -2.69 -0.59 -4.75
CA MET A 45 -1.47 0.14 -5.08
C MET A 45 -0.32 -0.81 -5.42
N GLY A 46 -0.15 -1.87 -4.62
CA GLY A 46 0.81 -2.93 -4.86
C GLY A 46 0.62 -3.61 -6.23
N ARG A 47 -0.63 -3.84 -6.66
CA ARG A 47 -0.99 -4.43 -7.98
C ARG A 47 -0.83 -3.47 -9.15
N THR A 48 -0.88 -2.17 -8.91
CA THR A 48 -0.87 -1.13 -9.95
C THR A 48 0.44 -0.36 -10.02
N TRP A 49 1.46 -0.80 -9.29
CA TRP A 49 2.78 -0.15 -9.26
C TRP A 49 3.44 -0.04 -10.63
N TRP A 50 3.26 -1.07 -11.47
CA TRP A 50 3.61 -1.03 -12.90
C TRP A 50 2.53 -1.67 -13.77
N PRO A 51 2.54 -1.40 -15.10
CA PRO A 51 1.46 -1.85 -16.00
C PRO A 51 1.36 -3.37 -16.22
N SER A 52 2.39 -4.14 -15.93
CA SER A 52 2.47 -5.56 -16.32
C SER A 52 2.76 -6.46 -15.13
N LEU A 53 1.76 -6.69 -14.28
CA LEU A 53 1.88 -7.64 -13.16
C LEU A 53 2.15 -9.05 -13.71
N LYS A 54 3.28 -9.65 -13.31
CA LYS A 54 3.66 -11.01 -13.70
C LYS A 54 3.19 -12.05 -12.70
N ARG A 55 3.35 -11.77 -11.42
CA ARG A 55 3.02 -12.68 -10.32
C ARG A 55 2.63 -11.90 -9.09
N GLU A 56 1.64 -12.43 -8.39
CA GLU A 56 1.24 -11.97 -7.07
C GLU A 56 1.48 -13.13 -6.09
N ASP A 57 2.05 -12.81 -4.93
CA ASP A 57 2.30 -13.74 -3.84
C ASP A 57 1.62 -13.23 -2.57
N ASP A 58 0.71 -14.04 -2.04
CA ASP A 58 -0.05 -13.80 -0.80
C ASP A 58 -0.66 -12.40 -0.64
N ARG A 59 -0.92 -11.66 -1.73
CA ARG A 59 -1.38 -10.25 -1.73
C ARG A 59 -0.43 -9.26 -1.04
N HIS A 60 0.81 -9.64 -0.77
CA HIS A 60 1.79 -8.78 -0.11
C HIS A 60 3.05 -8.58 -0.96
N ARG A 61 3.19 -9.30 -2.07
CA ARG A 61 4.33 -9.18 -2.98
C ARG A 61 3.88 -9.30 -4.43
N TRP A 62 4.37 -8.39 -5.26
CA TRP A 62 3.99 -8.24 -6.66
C TRP A 62 5.25 -8.16 -7.52
N GLU A 63 5.40 -9.10 -8.44
CA GLU A 63 6.51 -9.16 -9.38
C GLU A 63 6.12 -8.55 -10.73
N TYR A 64 7.02 -7.75 -11.27
CA TYR A 64 6.89 -7.03 -12.53
C TYR A 64 8.10 -7.30 -13.42
N PRO A 65 8.05 -7.02 -14.74
CA PRO A 65 9.20 -7.16 -15.61
C PRO A 65 10.41 -6.33 -15.15
N GLY A 66 10.16 -5.17 -14.54
CA GLY A 66 11.20 -4.23 -14.12
C GLY A 66 11.62 -4.34 -12.66
N GLY A 67 10.97 -5.17 -11.85
CA GLY A 67 11.27 -5.21 -10.42
C GLY A 67 10.21 -5.95 -9.59
N VAL A 68 10.38 -5.89 -8.28
CA VAL A 68 9.48 -6.51 -7.30
C VAL A 68 9.05 -5.45 -6.30
N VAL A 69 7.78 -5.47 -5.91
CA VAL A 69 7.22 -4.62 -4.86
C VAL A 69 6.69 -5.52 -3.77
N TRP A 70 6.92 -5.19 -2.51
CA TRP A 70 6.25 -5.87 -1.40
C TRP A 70 5.81 -4.88 -0.34
N PHE A 71 4.68 -5.22 0.26
CA PHE A 71 4.16 -4.55 1.43
C PHE A 71 5.11 -4.76 2.61
N ASN A 72 5.36 -3.70 3.36
CA ASN A 72 6.27 -3.73 4.50
C ASN A 72 5.51 -3.42 5.80
N SER A 73 4.80 -2.29 5.85
CA SER A 73 4.20 -1.83 7.09
C SER A 73 2.95 -0.97 6.87
N TRP A 74 2.15 -0.86 7.93
CA TRP A 74 1.05 0.08 8.04
C TRP A 74 1.01 0.61 9.47
N LEU A 75 0.85 1.91 9.59
CA LEU A 75 0.78 2.60 10.88
C LEU A 75 -0.39 3.58 10.83
N ASN A 76 -1.30 3.50 11.81
CA ASN A 76 -2.31 4.54 11.97
C ASN A 76 -1.60 5.83 12.39
N TYR A 77 -1.69 6.85 11.55
CA TYR A 77 -1.05 8.16 11.73
C TYR A 77 -2.03 9.22 12.25
N THR A 78 -3.30 8.85 12.42
CA THR A 78 -4.35 9.73 12.96
C THR A 78 -4.17 9.90 14.47
N ARG A 79 -4.45 11.11 14.94
CA ARG A 79 -4.17 11.60 16.28
C ARG A 79 -5.33 11.39 17.24
#